data_AF-A0A0X1TJW9-F1
#
_entry.id   AF-A0A0X1TJW9-F1
#
_cell.length_a   1.000
_cell.length_b   1.000
_cell.length_c   1.000
_cell.angle_alpha   90.00
_cell.angle_beta   90.00
_cell.angle_gamma   90.00
#
_symmetry.space_group_name_H-M   'P 1'
#
loop_
_entity.id
_entity.type
_entity.pdbx_description
1 polymer ?
#
loop_
_entity_poly.entity_id
_entity_poly.type
_entity_poly.pdbx_seq_one_letter_code
_entity_poly.pdbx_strand_id
1 'polypeptide(L)' 'MNKEMEPTKIIWLGEYAHEYRFIIRYPQPLTHLTRYQYEPWHITYVEKSVEELIKQNQIQMLKKYKVNFMDYRL' A
#
# COMPACT_ATOMS: atom_id res chain seq x y z
N MET A 1 -1.22 -7.60 -20.32
CA MET A 1 -0.24 -7.70 -19.21
C MET A 1 -0.86 -8.64 -18.17
N ASN A 2 -0.23 -9.78 -17.88
CA ASN A 2 -0.74 -10.71 -16.88
C ASN A 2 -0.72 -10.01 -15.52
N LYS A 3 -1.90 -9.76 -14.94
CA LYS A 3 -2.10 -9.10 -13.65
C LYS A 3 -2.03 -10.09 -12.48
N GLU A 4 -1.68 -11.34 -12.74
CA GLU A 4 -1.67 -12.38 -11.71
C GLU A 4 -0.27 -12.47 -11.11
N MET A 5 -0.17 -12.17 -9.82
CA MET A 5 1.05 -12.33 -9.03
C MET A 5 0.89 -13.54 -8.11
N GLU A 6 1.95 -14.33 -7.96
CA GLU A 6 1.92 -15.51 -7.10
C GLU A 6 1.63 -15.12 -5.63
N PRO A 7 0.73 -15.84 -4.92
CA PRO A 7 0.34 -15.49 -3.56
C PRO A 7 1.52 -15.31 -2.59
N THR A 8 2.57 -16.11 -2.73
CA THR A 8 3.79 -16.02 -1.92
C THR A 8 4.51 -14.69 -2.10
N LYS A 9 4.55 -14.16 -3.32
CA LYS A 9 5.15 -12.84 -3.62
C LYS A 9 4.30 -11.71 -3.05
N ILE A 10 2.97 -11.85 -3.11
CA ILE A 10 2.04 -10.88 -2.55
C ILE A 10 2.19 -10.78 -1.03
N ILE A 11 2.26 -11.92 -0.35
CA ILE A 11 2.46 -12.00 1.11
C ILE A 11 3.79 -11.33 1.46
N TRP A 12 4.88 -11.68 0.77
CA TRP A 12 6.18 -11.08 0.99
C TRP A 12 6.16 -9.56 0.78
N LEU A 13 5.49 -9.05 -0.26
CA LEU A 13 5.35 -7.61 -0.47
C LEU A 13 4.53 -6.93 0.62
N GLY A 14 3.45 -7.55 1.08
CA GLY A 14 2.65 -7.02 2.19
C GLY A 14 3.44 -6.91 3.49
N GLU A 15 4.34 -7.86 3.72
CA GLU A 15 5.15 -7.94 4.94
C GLU A 15 6.41 -7.07 4.88
N TYR A 16 7.16 -7.09 3.77
CA TYR A 16 8.53 -6.55 3.72
C TYR A 16 8.71 -5.32 2.82
N ALA A 17 7.79 -5.01 1.90
CA ALA A 17 8.00 -3.92 0.94
C ALA A 17 8.24 -2.56 1.61
N HIS A 18 7.63 -2.35 2.78
CA HIS A 18 7.75 -1.12 3.54
C HIS A 18 9.18 -0.86 4.04
N GLU A 19 10.00 -1.90 4.26
CA GLU A 19 11.42 -1.77 4.62
C GLU A 19 12.25 -1.12 3.50
N TYR A 20 11.77 -1.23 2.27
CA TYR A 20 12.37 -0.65 1.07
C TYR A 20 11.65 0.62 0.62
N ARG A 21 10.80 1.20 1.48
CA ARG A 21 9.96 2.37 1.18
C ARG A 21 8.97 2.13 0.03
N PHE A 22 8.46 0.90 -0.10
CA PHE A 22 7.41 0.55 -1.06
C PHE A 22 6.13 0.08 -0.34
N ILE A 23 4.98 0.30 -0.97
CA ILE A 23 3.69 -0.22 -0.51
C ILE A 23 2.85 -0.76 -1.67
N ILE A 24 1.95 -1.70 -1.37
CA ILE A 24 0.81 -2.01 -2.25
C ILE A 24 -0.18 -0.86 -2.15
N ARG A 25 -0.33 -0.12 -3.24
CA ARG A 25 -1.11 1.12 -3.32
C ARG A 25 -2.62 0.88 -3.14
N TYR A 26 -3.12 -0.25 -3.64
CA TYR A 26 -4.52 -0.65 -3.54
C TYR A 26 -4.65 -1.97 -2.79
N PRO A 27 -4.52 -1.97 -1.45
CA PRO A 27 -4.58 -3.18 -0.64
C PRO A 27 -6.03 -3.56 -0.27
N GLN A 28 -6.26 -4.84 0.03
CA GLN A 28 -7.48 -5.27 0.73
C GLN A 28 -7.36 -4.98 2.22
N PRO A 29 -8.48 -4.68 2.93
CA PRO A 29 -9.87 -4.59 2.48
C PRO A 29 -10.31 -3.16 2.06
N LEU A 30 -9.39 -2.33 1.58
CA LEU A 30 -9.58 -0.88 1.51
C LEU A 30 -10.12 -0.37 0.17
N THR A 31 -10.70 -1.28 -0.61
CA THR A 31 -11.38 -1.01 -1.88
C THR A 31 -12.47 0.06 -1.73
N HIS A 32 -13.16 0.07 -0.59
CA HIS A 32 -14.18 1.08 -0.27
C HIS A 32 -13.61 2.50 -0.09
N LEU A 33 -12.34 2.63 0.32
CA LEU A 33 -11.66 3.92 0.47
C LEU A 33 -10.98 4.35 -0.82
N THR A 34 -10.24 3.45 -1.46
CA THR A 34 -9.47 3.76 -2.66
C THR A 34 -10.37 3.91 -3.89
N ARG A 35 -11.55 3.27 -3.87
CA ARG A 35 -12.44 3.06 -5.04
C ARG A 35 -11.79 2.23 -6.15
N TYR A 36 -10.65 1.61 -5.87
CA TYR A 36 -9.98 0.68 -6.75
C TYR A 36 -10.11 -0.74 -6.21
N GLN A 37 -10.20 -1.70 -7.12
CA GLN A 37 -10.09 -3.11 -6.75
C GLN A 37 -8.70 -3.40 -6.20
N TYR A 38 -8.57 -4.55 -5.55
CA TYR A 38 -7.27 -5.00 -5.07
C TYR A 38 -6.32 -5.21 -6.24
N GLU A 39 -5.18 -4.51 -6.22
CA GLU A 39 -4.16 -4.61 -7.25
C GLU A 39 -2.79 -4.85 -6.59
N PRO A 40 -2.45 -6.11 -6.25
CA PRO A 40 -1.19 -6.44 -5.58
C PRO A 40 0.06 -6.05 -6.40
N TRP A 41 -0.07 -5.94 -7.72
CA TRP A 41 0.98 -5.47 -8.63
C TRP A 41 1.20 -3.97 -8.60
N HIS A 42 0.27 -3.19 -8.03
CA HIS A 42 0.38 -1.74 -7.97
C HIS A 42 1.24 -1.32 -6.78
N ILE A 43 2.55 -1.35 -6.97
CA ILE A 43 3.54 -1.00 -5.96
C ILE A 43 3.97 0.44 -6.18
N THR A 44 3.97 1.26 -5.12
CA THR A 44 4.45 2.65 -5.18
C THR A 44 5.53 2.91 -4.15
N TYR A 45 6.49 3.75 -4.50
CA TYR A 45 7.48 4.29 -3.58
C TYR A 45 6.84 5.34 -2.67
N VAL A 46 7.32 5.45 -1.44
CA VAL A 46 6.85 6.43 -0.46
C VAL A 46 8.01 7.14 0.24
N GLU A 47 7.71 8.33 0.79
CA GLU A 47 8.67 9.09 1.58
C GLU A 47 8.98 8.43 2.92
N LYS A 48 10.15 8.73 3.49
CA LYS A 48 10.61 8.15 4.77
C LYS A 48 9.59 8.37 5.90
N SER A 49 8.94 9.53 5.95
CA SER A 49 7.90 9.83 6.93
C SER A 49 6.69 8.90 6.83
N VAL A 50 6.36 8.46 5.61
CA VAL A 50 5.27 7.53 5.32
C VAL A 50 5.67 6.11 5.72
N GLU A 51 6.91 5.72 5.44
CA GLU A 51 7.51 4.45 5.86
C GLU A 51 7.54 4.28 7.39
N GLU A 52 7.98 5.29 8.13
CA GLU A 52 7.96 5.31 9.61
C GLU A 52 6.53 5.18 10.15
N LEU A 53 5.56 5.85 9.52
CA LEU A 53 4.15 5.74 9.89
C LEU A 53 3.60 4.33 9.67
N ILE A 54 3.98 3.67 8.58
CA ILE A 54 3.58 2.29 8.26
C ILE A 54 4.16 1.32 9.30
N LYS A 55 5.47 1.43 9.60
CA LYS A 55 6.14 0.59 10.60
C LYS A 55 5.48 0.68 11.97
N GLN A 56 5.12 1.89 12.39
CA GLN A 56 4.49 2.13 13.69
C GLN A 56 3.03 1.63 13.76
N ASN A 57 2.33 1.57 12.62
CA ASN A 57 0.89 1.26 12.55
C ASN A 57 0.62 -0.03 11.77
N GLN A 58 1.45 -1.07 11.92
CA GLN A 58 1.36 -2.35 11.17
C GLN A 58 -0.04 -3.00 11.08
N ILE A 59 -1.05 -2.55 11.84
CA ILE A 59 -2.43 -3.06 11.83
C ILE A 59 -3.45 -2.12 11.14
N GLN A 60 -3.13 -0.84 10.89
CA GLN A 60 -4.09 0.12 10.27
C GLN A 60 -3.43 0.95 9.17
N MET A 61 -2.92 0.26 8.15
CA MET A 61 -2.25 0.79 6.95
C MET A 61 -2.86 2.05 6.32
N LEU A 62 -4.15 2.39 6.48
CA LEU A 62 -4.75 3.52 5.73
C LEU A 62 -5.82 4.37 6.44
N LYS A 63 -6.09 4.25 7.76
CA LYS A 63 -7.04 5.22 8.39
C LYS A 63 -6.49 6.66 8.40
N LYS A 64 -5.17 6.84 8.52
CA LYS A 64 -4.53 8.17 8.52
C LYS A 64 -4.21 8.71 7.12
N TYR A 65 -4.11 7.84 6.11
CA TYR A 65 -3.91 8.26 4.71
C TYR A 65 -5.12 8.98 4.10
N LYS A 66 -6.25 9.03 4.81
CA LYS A 66 -7.36 9.94 4.51
C LYS A 66 -6.89 11.41 4.42
N VAL A 67 -5.81 11.78 5.13
CA VAL A 67 -5.33 13.17 5.19
C VAL A 67 -4.34 13.48 4.06
N ASN A 68 -3.49 12.55 3.63
CA ASN A 68 -2.48 12.85 2.59
C ASN A 68 -2.87 12.43 1.17
N PHE A 69 -3.71 11.40 0.96
CA PHE A 69 -3.93 10.90 -0.41
C PHE A 69 -4.89 11.77 -1.26
N MET A 70 -5.71 12.61 -0.64
CA MET A 70 -6.55 13.58 -1.36
C MET A 70 -5.75 14.79 -1.86
N ASP A 71 -4.57 15.05 -1.28
CA ASP A 71 -3.74 16.22 -1.61
C ASP A 71 -2.67 15.94 -2.67
N TYR A 72 -2.33 14.68 -2.95
CA TYR A 72 -1.43 14.30 -4.06
C TYR A 72 -2.19 13.92 -5.33
N ARG A 73 -3.19 14.71 -5.72
CA ARG A 73 -3.62 14.75 -7.12
C ARG A 73 -2.56 15.53 -7.90
N LEU A 74 -1.62 14.81 -8.50
CA LEU A 74 -1.08 15.19 -9.81
C LEU A 74 -2.05 14.66 -10.88
#